data_AF-B8F893-F1
#
_entry.id   AF-B8F893-F1
#
_cell.length_a   1.000
_cell.length_b   1.000
_cell.length_c   1.000
_cell.angle_alpha   90.00
_cell.angle_beta   90.00
_cell.angle_gamma   90.00
#
_symmetry.space_group_name_H-M   'P 1'
#
loop_
_entity.id
_entity.type
_entity.pdbx_description
1 polymer ?
#
loop_
_entity_poly.entity_id
_entity_poly.type
_entity_poly.pdbx_seq_one_letter_code
_entity_poly.pdbx_strand_id
1 'polypeptide(L)' 'MPKALELFACEREKQIYNEFTGNNHSFLAKKYGLSLQWIYKIVKRVQKEEVAKRQLDMFKE' A
#
# COMPACT_ATOMS: atom_id res chain seq x y z
N MET A 1 -4.50 -21.11 3.25
CA MET A 1 -4.11 -20.44 1.98
C MET A 1 -2.61 -20.20 2.00
N PRO A 2 -1.87 -20.28 0.88
CA PRO A 2 -0.41 -20.34 0.89
C PRO A 2 0.21 -18.96 1.13
N LYS A 3 0.96 -18.84 2.23
CA LYS A 3 1.61 -17.63 2.77
C LYS A 3 2.50 -16.86 1.79
N ALA A 4 3.01 -17.55 0.76
CA ALA A 4 3.83 -16.94 -0.29
C ALA A 4 3.03 -15.96 -1.17
N LEU A 5 1.77 -16.26 -1.49
CA LEU A 5 0.94 -15.40 -2.35
C LEU A 5 0.65 -14.04 -1.68
N GLU A 6 0.46 -14.06 -0.36
CA GLU A 6 0.25 -12.87 0.48
C GLU A 6 1.51 -12.01 0.57
N LEU A 7 2.70 -12.64 0.65
CA LEU A 7 3.99 -11.94 0.66
C LEU A 7 4.25 -11.17 -0.63
N PHE A 8 4.02 -11.79 -1.80
CA PHE A 8 4.18 -11.13 -3.10
C PHE A 8 3.17 -9.99 -3.30
N ALA A 9 1.95 -10.14 -2.80
CA ALA A 9 0.96 -9.06 -2.80
C ALA A 9 1.46 -7.86 -1.97
N CYS A 10 2.02 -8.09 -0.78
CA CYS A 10 2.56 -7.02 0.07
C CYS A 10 3.71 -6.24 -0.58
N GLU A 11 4.60 -6.90 -1.33
CA GLU A 11 5.74 -6.21 -1.95
C GLU A 11 5.30 -5.31 -3.12
N ARG A 12 4.39 -5.82 -3.98
CA ARG A 12 3.81 -5.05 -5.08
C ARG A 12 3.05 -3.82 -4.57
N GLU A 13 2.32 -3.97 -3.47
CA GLU A 13 1.56 -2.87 -2.87
C GLU A 13 2.45 -1.77 -2.30
N LYS A 14 3.58 -2.14 -1.69
CA LYS A 14 4.60 -1.17 -1.26
C LYS A 14 5.20 -0.42 -2.44
N GLN A 15 5.47 -1.11 -3.56
CA GLN A 15 5.94 -0.45 -4.77
C GLN A 15 4.92 0.56 -5.31
N ILE A 16 3.64 0.18 -5.37
CA ILE A 16 2.55 1.09 -5.77
C ILE A 16 2.50 2.32 -4.85
N TYR A 17 2.63 2.14 -3.54
CA TYR A 17 2.65 3.24 -2.58
C TYR A 17 3.89 4.13 -2.71
N ASN A 18 5.07 3.55 -2.97
CA ASN A 18 6.31 4.32 -3.16
C ASN A 18 6.28 5.17 -4.44
N GLU A 19 5.59 4.71 -5.48
CA GLU A 19 5.38 5.49 -6.72
C GLU A 19 4.20 6.47 -6.64
N PHE A 20 3.47 6.49 -5.53
CA PHE A 20 2.30 7.35 -5.37
C PHE A 20 2.70 8.79 -5.04
N THR A 21 2.24 9.75 -5.85
CA THR A 21 2.56 11.18 -5.72
C THR A 21 1.43 12.01 -5.12
N GLY A 22 0.33 11.39 -4.70
CA GLY A 22 -0.86 12.08 -4.15
C GLY A 22 -2.03 12.19 -5.13
N ASN A 23 -1.76 12.36 -6.42
CA ASN A 23 -2.80 12.58 -7.46
C ASN A 23 -2.69 11.65 -8.68
N ASN A 24 -1.71 10.74 -8.73
CA ASN A 24 -1.44 9.87 -9.88
C ASN A 24 -2.18 8.51 -9.85
N HIS A 25 -3.29 8.38 -9.12
CA HIS A 25 -4.04 7.12 -8.98
C HIS A 25 -4.41 6.48 -10.34
N SER A 26 -4.88 7.29 -11.29
CA SER A 26 -5.28 6.81 -12.62
C SER A 26 -4.11 6.29 -13.44
N PHE A 27 -2.92 6.87 -13.25
CA PHE A 27 -1.69 6.39 -13.88
C PHE A 27 -1.26 5.05 -13.30
N LEU A 28 -1.25 4.93 -11.97
CA LEU A 28 -0.92 3.68 -11.28
C LEU A 28 -1.90 2.55 -11.61
N ALA A 29 -3.20 2.85 -11.71
CA ALA A 29 -4.21 1.90 -12.13
C ALA A 29 -3.88 1.28 -13.50
N LYS A 30 -3.50 2.12 -14.48
CA LYS A 30 -3.08 1.66 -15.82
C LYS A 30 -1.75 0.90 -15.77
N LYS A 31 -0.74 1.43 -15.09
CA LYS A 31 0.60 0.83 -15.00
C LYS A 31 0.56 -0.58 -14.40
N TYR A 32 -0.25 -0.78 -13.38
CA TYR A 32 -0.35 -2.06 -12.66
C TYR A 32 -1.56 -2.91 -13.08
N GLY A 33 -2.38 -2.49 -14.04
CA GLY A 33 -3.57 -3.25 -14.46
C GLY A 33 -4.58 -3.48 -13.33
N LEU A 34 -4.75 -2.49 -12.45
CA LEU A 34 -5.67 -2.53 -11.31
C LEU A 34 -6.80 -1.51 -11.50
N SER A 35 -7.92 -1.71 -10.80
CA SER A 35 -8.97 -0.69 -10.78
C SER A 35 -8.54 0.52 -9.95
N LEU A 36 -9.07 1.70 -10.28
CA LEU A 36 -8.81 2.94 -9.55
C LEU A 36 -9.16 2.80 -8.06
N GLN A 37 -10.29 2.16 -7.76
CA GLN A 37 -10.74 1.86 -6.40
C GLN A 37 -9.76 0.97 -5.63
N TRP A 38 -9.11 0.03 -6.32
CA TRP A 38 -8.07 -0.81 -5.72
C TRP A 38 -6.81 -0.02 -5.37
N ILE A 39 -6.37 0.90 -6.24
CA ILE A 39 -5.23 1.79 -5.94
C ILE A 39 -5.53 2.62 -4.68
N TYR A 40 -6.72 3.19 -4.54
CA TYR A 40 -7.12 3.92 -3.32
C TYR A 40 -7.03 3.04 -2.06
N LYS A 41 -7.49 1.78 -2.13
CA LYS A 41 -7.42 0.84 -1.00
C LYS A 41 -5.98 0.51 -0.63
N ILE A 42 -5.13 0.25 -1.63
CA ILE A 42 -3.70 -0.04 -1.43
C ILE A 42 -3.02 1.14 -0.74
N VAL A 43 -3.17 2.36 -1.28
CA VAL A 43 -2.55 3.55 -0.72
C VAL A 43 -2.96 3.76 0.74
N LYS A 44 -4.26 3.68 1.05
CA LYS A 44 -4.76 3.82 2.42
C LYS A 44 -4.22 2.76 3.37
N ARG A 45 -4.16 1.49 2.93
CA ARG A 45 -3.66 0.40 3.77
C ARG A 45 -2.17 0.55 4.05
N VAL A 46 -1.35 0.72 3.02
CA VAL A 46 0.11 0.85 3.17
C VAL A 46 0.46 2.10 3.96
N GLN A 47 -0.24 3.22 3.75
CA GLN A 47 -0.07 4.42 4.57
C GLN A 47 -0.32 4.14 6.06
N LYS A 48 -1.41 3.43 6.40
CA LYS A 48 -1.71 3.07 7.79
C LYS A 48 -0.61 2.19 8.40
N GLU A 49 -0.11 1.22 7.64
CA GLU A 49 0.99 0.35 8.09
C GLU A 49 2.29 1.13 8.30
N GLU A 50 2.64 2.03 7.38
CA GLU A 50 3.84 2.87 7.49
C GLU A 50 3.74 3.86 8.66
N VAL A 51 2.58 4.46 8.87
CA VAL A 51 2.32 5.30 10.05
C VAL A 51 2.44 4.47 11.32
N ALA A 52 1.84 3.29 11.38
CA ALA A 52 1.92 2.40 12.56
C ALA A 52 3.35 1.92 12.84
N LYS A 53 4.19 1.72 11.82
CA LYS A 53 5.61 1.38 12.00
C LYS A 53 6.42 2.56 12.54
N ARG A 54 6.17 3.76 12.02
CA ARG A 54 6.90 4.99 12.40
C ARG A 54 6.46 5.52 13.75
N GLN A 55 5.18 5.39 14.04
CA GLN A 55 4.63 5.66 15.36
C GLN A 55 5.00 4.47 16.25
N LEU A 56 6.25 4.48 16.75
CA LEU A 56 6.57 3.76 17.97
C LEU A 56 5.55 4.18 19.01
N ASP A 57 4.82 3.20 19.49
CA ASP A 57 3.69 3.31 20.39
C ASP A 57 4.06 4.24 21.57
N MET A 58 3.60 5.49 21.48
CA MET A 58 3.99 6.57 22.38
C MET A 58 3.39 6.39 23.79
N PHE A 59 2.56 5.36 23.96
CA PHE A 59 1.81 5.01 25.17
C PHE A 59 1.96 3.52 25.56
N LYS A 60 3.14 2.93 25.34
CA LYS A 60 3.46 1.66 26.02
C LYS A 60 3.82 1.96 27.48
N GLU A 61 2.86 1.71 28.37
CA GLU A 61 3.08 1.58 29.83
C GLU A 61 3.98 0.38 30.17
#